data_AF-A0A5B0GP78-F1
#
_entry.id   AF-A0A5B0GP78-F1
#
_cell.length_a   1.000
_cell.length_b   1.000
_cell.length_c   1.000
_cell.angle_alpha   90.00
_cell.angle_beta   90.00
_cell.angle_gamma   90.00
#
_symmetry.space_group_name_H-M   'P 1'
#
loop_
_entity.id
_entity.type
_entity.pdbx_description
1 polymer ?
#
loop_
_entity_poly.entity_id
_entity_poly.type
_entity_poly.pdbx_seq_one_letter_code
_entity_poly.pdbx_strand_id
1 'polypeptide(L)'
;GNIVSFLLTGSVFTGFVVVGLNAFSGYLQEEQATGTLESVLVMPTSVIRPMLFSGGAALIGTALGSLTMVAMFGIVLDVPFDPDPIGVVSVLGLLILVTGGLGLAGCGVLLVTKRGDPVKWAVITATTLLSGVMYPVTIFPEWLQSVAGVLPTTIALDGVRLALTRAASPADLFPA
;
A
#
# COMPACT_ATOMS: atom_id res chain seq x y z
N GLY A 1 0.03 -15.32 -17.39
CA GLY A 1 0.34 -13.89 -17.52
C GLY A 1 1.84 -13.71 -17.70
N ASN A 2 2.26 -12.70 -18.46
CA ASN A 2 3.68 -12.36 -18.62
C ASN A 2 4.28 -12.01 -17.25
N ILE A 3 5.45 -12.54 -16.92
CA ILE A 3 6.21 -12.24 -15.68
C ILE A 3 6.31 -10.73 -15.44
N VAL A 4 6.42 -9.95 -16.51
CA VAL A 4 6.50 -8.49 -16.39
C VAL A 4 5.20 -7.89 -15.87
N SER A 5 4.04 -8.34 -16.34
CA SER A 5 2.74 -7.89 -15.84
C SER A 5 2.57 -8.23 -14.36
N PHE A 6 3.00 -9.44 -13.96
CA PHE A 6 2.95 -9.88 -12.56
C PHE A 6 3.80 -8.98 -11.64
N LEU A 7 5.05 -8.71 -12.04
CA LEU A 7 5.97 -7.85 -11.28
C LEU A 7 5.53 -6.38 -11.30
N LEU A 8 4.96 -5.90 -12.40
CA LEU A 8 4.44 -4.55 -12.55
C LEU A 8 3.30 -4.30 -11.56
N THR A 9 2.30 -5.18 -11.55
CA THR A 9 1.16 -5.08 -10.62
C THR A 9 1.63 -5.18 -9.18
N GLY A 10 2.56 -6.09 -8.87
CA GLY A 10 3.15 -6.21 -7.54
C GLY A 10 3.90 -4.95 -7.08
N SER A 11 4.64 -4.31 -7.99
CA SER A 11 5.39 -3.08 -7.70
C SER A 11 4.46 -1.89 -7.45
N VAL A 12 3.45 -1.71 -8.29
CA VAL A 12 2.41 -0.69 -8.10
C VAL A 12 1.71 -0.87 -6.76
N PHE A 13 1.28 -2.11 -6.46
CA PHE A 13 0.64 -2.46 -5.21
C PHE A 13 1.52 -2.13 -3.98
N THR A 14 2.80 -2.49 -4.05
CA THR A 14 3.75 -2.21 -2.97
C THR A 14 3.91 -0.71 -2.73
N GLY A 15 3.90 0.10 -3.79
CA GLY A 15 3.90 1.56 -3.69
C GLY A 15 2.71 2.08 -2.87
N PHE A 16 1.50 1.58 -3.14
CA PHE A 16 0.30 1.94 -2.37
C PHE A 16 0.36 1.50 -0.91
N VAL A 17 0.88 0.29 -0.61
CA VAL A 17 1.10 -0.16 0.77
C VAL A 17 2.05 0.78 1.51
N VAL A 18 3.17 1.14 0.87
CA VAL A 18 4.16 2.04 1.45
C VAL A 18 3.56 3.42 1.70
N VAL A 19 2.79 3.97 0.77
CA VAL A 19 2.14 5.26 0.99
C VAL A 19 1.11 5.20 2.10
N GLY A 20 0.25 4.17 2.14
CA GLY A 20 -0.74 4.03 3.21
C GLY A 20 -0.08 3.99 4.58
N LEU A 21 1.01 3.24 4.75
CA LEU A 21 1.78 3.22 6.00
C LEU A 21 2.43 4.57 6.34
N ASN A 22 2.91 5.31 5.34
CA ASN A 22 3.59 6.60 5.54
C ASN A 22 2.66 7.80 5.68
N ALA A 23 1.39 7.69 5.26
CA ALA A 23 0.46 8.81 5.22
C ALA A 23 0.36 9.58 6.55
N PHE A 24 0.53 8.86 7.67
CA PHE A 24 0.50 9.45 9.01
C PHE A 24 1.87 9.47 9.69
N SER A 25 2.67 8.40 9.59
CA SER A 25 3.94 8.33 10.31
C SER A 25 5.07 9.12 9.65
N GLY A 26 4.98 9.39 8.34
CA GLY A 26 6.01 10.12 7.58
C GLY A 26 6.16 11.58 8.02
N TYR A 27 5.05 12.31 8.10
CA TYR A 27 5.05 13.70 8.56
C TYR A 27 5.61 13.83 9.98
N LEU A 28 5.14 12.98 10.91
CA LEU A 28 5.66 13.03 12.27
C LEU A 28 7.15 12.69 12.33
N GLN A 29 7.60 11.66 11.61
CA GLN A 29 9.02 11.29 11.53
C GLN A 29 9.89 12.43 11.03
N GLU A 30 9.44 13.13 9.99
CA GLU A 30 10.14 14.29 9.45
C GLU A 30 10.26 15.40 10.50
N GLU A 31 9.14 15.77 11.15
CA GLU A 31 9.12 16.75 12.24
C GLU A 31 9.95 16.32 13.47
N GLN A 32 10.07 15.01 13.74
CA GLN A 32 10.95 14.51 14.80
C GLN A 32 12.42 14.67 14.41
N ALA A 33 12.75 14.34 13.17
CA ALA A 33 14.12 14.37 12.65
C ALA A 33 14.64 15.81 12.56
N THR A 34 13.78 16.78 12.24
CA THR A 34 14.10 18.22 12.23
C THR A 34 14.05 18.86 13.61
N GLY A 35 13.54 18.16 14.63
CA GLY A 35 13.41 18.67 16.00
C GLY A 35 12.29 19.71 16.16
N THR A 36 11.37 19.81 15.21
CA THR A 36 10.29 20.82 15.18
C THR A 36 8.97 20.33 15.78
N LEU A 37 8.88 19.04 16.16
CA LEU A 37 7.69 18.48 16.83
C LEU A 37 7.15 19.33 17.98
N GLU A 38 8.02 19.76 18.89
CA GLU A 38 7.59 20.53 20.07
C GLU A 38 7.00 21.87 19.64
N SER A 39 7.58 22.51 18.62
CA SER A 39 7.05 23.72 18.03
C SER A 39 5.68 23.48 17.39
N VAL A 40 5.50 22.38 16.66
CA VAL A 40 4.24 22.01 16.00
C VAL A 40 3.14 21.69 17.01
N LEU A 41 3.48 21.08 18.14
CA LEU A 41 2.52 20.75 19.21
C LEU A 41 2.04 21.99 19.99
N VAL A 42 2.85 23.05 20.04
CA VAL A 42 2.50 24.32 20.70
C VAL A 42 1.71 25.25 19.77
N MET A 43 1.75 25.03 18.46
CA MET A 43 0.97 25.81 17.50
C MET A 43 -0.54 25.64 17.73
N PRO A 44 -1.35 26.68 17.46
CA PRO A 44 -2.81 26.63 17.61
C PRO A 44 -3.51 25.75 16.56
N THR A 45 -2.76 25.11 15.66
CA THR A 45 -3.26 24.26 14.59
C THR A 45 -3.13 22.77 14.94
N SER A 46 -4.18 21.99 14.71
CA SER A 46 -4.13 20.54 14.94
C SER A 46 -3.13 19.85 14.00
N VAL A 47 -2.26 19.00 14.55
CA VAL A 47 -1.27 18.18 13.82
C VAL A 47 -1.90 17.29 12.72
N ILE A 48 -3.18 16.92 12.89
CA ILE A 48 -3.92 16.08 11.94
C ILE A 48 -4.03 16.72 10.54
N ARG A 49 -4.14 18.05 10.44
CA ARG A 49 -4.31 18.75 9.15
C ARG A 49 -3.08 18.59 8.22
N PRO A 50 -1.86 18.95 8.65
CA PRO A 50 -0.67 18.74 7.82
C PRO A 50 -0.39 17.26 7.55
N MET A 51 -0.70 16.35 8.48
CA MET A 51 -0.61 14.91 8.25
C MET A 51 -1.50 14.46 7.09
N LEU A 52 -2.79 14.84 7.10
CA LEU A 52 -3.73 14.49 6.03
C LEU A 52 -3.31 15.09 4.68
N PHE A 53 -2.79 16.32 4.68
CA PHE A 53 -2.32 16.97 3.46
C PHE A 53 -1.11 16.25 2.87
N SER A 54 -0.11 15.92 3.69
CA SER A 54 1.09 15.17 3.28
C SER A 54 0.72 13.78 2.76
N GLY A 55 -0.14 13.05 3.47
CA GLY A 55 -0.64 11.74 3.04
C GLY A 55 -1.41 11.81 1.72
N GLY A 56 -2.29 12.80 1.56
CA GLY A 56 -3.02 13.02 0.31
C GLY A 56 -2.11 13.34 -0.87
N ALA A 57 -1.10 14.20 -0.67
CA ALA A 57 -0.11 14.52 -1.69
C ALA A 57 0.72 13.28 -2.11
N ALA A 58 1.14 12.47 -1.14
CA ALA A 58 1.86 11.22 -1.40
C ALA A 58 1.01 10.19 -2.17
N LEU A 59 -0.28 10.10 -1.86
CA LEU A 59 -1.25 9.26 -2.58
C LEU A 59 -1.40 9.69 -4.04
N ILE A 60 -1.56 11.00 -4.29
CA ILE A 60 -1.65 11.54 -5.65
C ILE A 60 -0.36 11.26 -6.41
N GLY A 61 0.80 11.51 -5.81
CA GLY A 61 2.09 11.23 -6.42
C GLY A 61 2.28 9.76 -6.79
N THR A 62 1.83 8.84 -5.93
CA THR A 62 1.92 7.40 -6.19
C THR A 62 0.91 6.93 -7.22
N ALA A 63 -0.31 7.49 -7.21
CA ALA A 63 -1.30 7.22 -8.26
C ALA A 63 -0.76 7.65 -9.64
N LEU A 64 -0.23 8.87 -9.74
CA LEU A 64 0.40 9.37 -10.97
C LEU A 64 1.60 8.52 -11.38
N GLY A 65 2.49 8.18 -10.44
CA GLY A 65 3.65 7.32 -10.69
C GLY A 65 3.25 5.91 -11.15
N SER A 66 2.19 5.34 -10.59
CA SER A 66 1.66 4.05 -11.02
C SER A 66 1.05 4.10 -12.41
N LEU A 67 0.32 5.19 -12.74
CA LEU A 67 -0.27 5.39 -14.05
C LEU A 67 0.82 5.55 -15.12
N THR A 68 1.86 6.34 -14.85
CA THR A 68 2.97 6.53 -15.78
C THR A 68 3.76 5.24 -15.96
N MET A 69 3.98 4.48 -14.88
CA MET A 69 4.63 3.17 -14.95
C MET A 69 3.83 2.19 -15.80
N VAL A 70 2.52 2.04 -15.56
CA VAL A 70 1.65 1.16 -16.35
C VAL A 70 1.58 1.61 -17.81
N ALA A 71 1.46 2.91 -18.08
CA ALA A 71 1.44 3.44 -19.44
C ALA A 71 2.76 3.16 -20.19
N MET A 72 3.91 3.37 -19.53
CA MET A 72 5.21 3.12 -20.14
C MET A 72 5.44 1.65 -20.45
N PHE A 73 5.16 0.76 -19.49
CA PHE A 73 5.32 -0.68 -19.70
C PHE A 73 4.26 -1.27 -20.63
N GLY A 74 3.05 -0.71 -20.65
CA GLY A 74 2.00 -1.10 -21.59
C GLY A 74 2.38 -0.81 -23.04
N ILE A 75 2.94 0.37 -23.31
CA ILE A 75 3.39 0.77 -24.67
C ILE A 75 4.63 -0.02 -25.10
N VAL A 76 5.60 -0.22 -24.20
CA VAL A 76 6.88 -0.86 -24.55
C VAL A 76 6.77 -2.39 -24.69
N LEU A 77 5.88 -3.03 -23.94
CA LEU A 77 5.79 -4.50 -23.84
C LEU A 77 4.47 -5.09 -24.37
N ASP A 78 3.61 -4.26 -24.97
CA ASP A 78 2.32 -4.65 -25.58
C ASP A 78 1.49 -5.55 -24.66
N VAL A 79 1.42 -5.18 -23.37
CA VAL A 79 0.69 -5.97 -22.38
C VAL A 79 -0.79 -5.60 -22.45
N PRO A 80 -1.70 -6.55 -22.75
CA PRO A 80 -3.12 -6.29 -22.75
C PRO A 80 -3.61 -6.11 -21.30
N PHE A 81 -3.88 -4.86 -20.93
CA PHE A 81 -4.59 -4.52 -19.70
C PHE A 81 -6.02 -4.12 -20.06
N ASP A 82 -7.00 -4.78 -19.44
CA ASP A 82 -8.41 -4.37 -19.48
C ASP A 82 -8.84 -4.06 -18.05
N PRO A 83 -8.45 -2.88 -17.52
CA PRO A 83 -8.68 -2.54 -16.13
C PRO A 83 -10.14 -2.21 -15.89
N ASP A 84 -10.75 -2.81 -14.86
CA ASP A 84 -11.96 -2.27 -14.25
C ASP A 84 -11.57 -1.14 -13.27
N PRO A 85 -11.79 0.14 -13.62
CA PRO A 85 -11.39 1.25 -12.77
C PRO A 85 -12.13 1.26 -11.42
N ILE A 86 -13.36 0.73 -11.36
CA ILE A 86 -14.17 0.73 -10.14
C ILE A 86 -13.61 -0.32 -9.16
N GLY A 87 -13.35 -1.53 -9.63
CA GLY A 87 -12.70 -2.58 -8.86
C GLY A 87 -11.33 -2.17 -8.34
N VAL A 88 -10.48 -1.59 -9.19
CA VAL A 88 -9.14 -1.13 -8.77
C VAL A 88 -9.23 -0.04 -7.69
N VAL A 89 -10.07 0.98 -7.88
CA VAL A 89 -10.20 2.09 -6.91
C VAL A 89 -10.78 1.60 -5.59
N SER A 90 -11.76 0.70 -5.61
CA SER A 90 -12.36 0.17 -4.39
C SER A 90 -11.37 -0.66 -3.56
N VAL A 91 -10.63 -1.57 -4.19
CA VAL A 91 -9.61 -2.39 -3.51
C VAL A 91 -8.47 -1.54 -3.00
N LEU A 92 -7.96 -0.59 -3.80
CA LEU A 92 -6.90 0.33 -3.34
C LEU A 92 -7.38 1.24 -2.22
N GLY A 93 -8.64 1.71 -2.26
CA GLY A 93 -9.23 2.49 -1.18
C GLY A 93 -9.28 1.73 0.14
N LEU A 94 -9.73 0.46 0.11
CA LEU A 94 -9.72 -0.42 1.27
C LEU A 94 -8.29 -0.69 1.77
N LEU A 95 -7.35 -0.93 0.85
CA LEU A 95 -5.95 -1.12 1.19
C LEU A 95 -5.38 0.09 1.93
N ILE A 96 -5.64 1.31 1.44
CA ILE A 96 -5.19 2.56 2.05
C ILE A 96 -5.81 2.74 3.44
N LEU A 97 -7.08 2.38 3.64
CA LEU A 97 -7.71 2.43 4.96
C LEU A 97 -7.05 1.47 5.96
N VAL A 98 -6.79 0.24 5.54
CA VAL A 98 -6.15 -0.78 6.39
C VAL A 98 -4.71 -0.40 6.71
N THR A 99 -3.92 -0.07 5.69
CA THR A 99 -2.50 0.28 5.86
C THR A 99 -2.31 1.64 6.54
N GLY A 100 -3.22 2.59 6.32
CA GLY A 100 -3.28 3.86 7.04
C GLY A 100 -3.57 3.68 8.53
N GLY A 101 -4.49 2.79 8.89
CA GLY A 101 -4.74 2.42 10.28
C GLY A 101 -3.52 1.79 10.95
N LEU A 102 -2.83 0.89 10.25
CA LEU A 102 -1.57 0.30 10.72
C LEU A 102 -0.45 1.35 10.85
N GLY A 103 -0.35 2.29 9.91
CA GLY A 103 0.60 3.40 9.97
C GLY A 103 0.33 4.34 11.14
N LEU A 104 -0.94 4.59 11.47
CA LEU A 104 -1.33 5.36 12.64
C LEU A 104 -0.96 4.63 13.95
N ALA A 105 -1.16 3.32 14.02
CA ALA A 105 -0.70 2.51 15.15
C ALA A 105 0.82 2.55 15.31
N GLY A 106 1.56 2.45 14.19
CA GLY A 106 3.03 2.60 14.15
C GLY A 106 3.49 3.97 14.63
N CYS A 107 2.76 5.03 14.26
CA CYS A 107 3.00 6.39 14.73
C CYS A 107 2.90 6.52 16.26
N GLY A 108 1.91 5.88 16.88
CA GLY A 108 1.77 5.83 18.34
C GLY A 108 2.96 5.17 19.03
N VAL A 109 3.44 4.05 18.48
CA VAL A 109 4.65 3.37 19.00
C VAL A 109 5.88 4.24 18.82
N LEU A 110 6.02 4.87 17.65
CA LEU A 110 7.14 5.73 17.29
C LEU A 110 7.28 6.95 18.21
N LEU A 111 6.16 7.56 18.60
CA LEU A 111 6.16 8.66 19.56
C LEU A 111 6.73 8.26 20.93
N VAL A 112 6.53 7.00 21.33
CA VAL A 112 7.04 6.45 22.61
C VAL A 112 8.51 6.05 22.48
N THR A 113 8.87 5.30 21.44
CA THR A 113 10.24 4.80 21.25
C THR A 113 11.21 5.87 20.76
N LYS A 114 10.71 7.00 20.23
CA LYS A 114 11.49 8.11 19.62
C LYS A 114 12.47 7.67 18.53
N ARG A 115 12.35 6.44 18.04
CA ARG A 115 13.27 5.87 17.05
C ARG A 115 12.64 4.70 16.31
N GLY A 116 12.55 4.86 14.99
CA GLY A 116 12.07 3.82 14.08
C GLY A 116 10.56 3.57 14.15
N ASP A 117 10.03 3.00 13.07
CA ASP A 117 8.64 2.58 12.95
C ASP A 117 8.61 1.05 12.82
N PRO A 118 8.61 0.31 13.96
CA PRO A 118 8.69 -1.15 13.94
C PRO A 118 7.46 -1.78 13.28
N VAL A 119 6.30 -1.12 13.37
CA VAL A 119 5.05 -1.57 12.75
C VAL A 119 5.19 -1.48 11.23
N LYS A 120 5.61 -0.31 10.71
CA LYS A 120 5.87 -0.15 9.27
C LYS A 120 6.89 -1.16 8.76
N TRP A 121 8.00 -1.36 9.48
CA TRP A 121 9.00 -2.34 9.09
C TRP A 121 8.40 -3.75 8.99
N ALA A 122 7.68 -4.20 10.02
CA ALA A 122 7.05 -5.52 10.03
C ALA A 122 6.05 -5.70 8.88
N VAL A 123 5.20 -4.69 8.63
CA VAL A 123 4.18 -4.77 7.57
C VAL A 123 4.82 -4.77 6.18
N ILE A 124 5.85 -3.95 5.93
CA ILE A 124 6.57 -3.95 4.64
C ILE A 124 7.25 -5.29 4.40
N THR A 125 7.92 -5.84 5.40
CA THR A 125 8.59 -7.14 5.31
C THR A 125 7.59 -8.26 5.06
N ALA A 126 6.49 -8.30 5.83
CA ALA A 126 5.43 -9.28 5.64
C ALA A 126 4.79 -9.16 4.25
N THR A 127 4.54 -7.94 3.77
CA THR A 127 3.99 -7.72 2.42
C THR A 127 4.94 -8.23 1.35
N THR A 128 6.21 -7.82 1.40
CA THR A 128 7.19 -8.18 0.37
C THR A 128 7.42 -9.69 0.29
N LEU A 129 7.46 -10.37 1.43
CA LEU A 129 7.73 -11.80 1.50
C LEU A 129 6.47 -12.64 1.34
N LEU A 130 5.39 -12.33 2.05
CA LEU A 130 4.25 -13.24 2.21
C LEU A 130 3.06 -12.90 1.32
N SER A 131 2.91 -11.65 0.86
CA SER A 131 1.71 -11.26 0.08
C SER A 131 1.71 -11.73 -1.37
N GLY A 132 2.81 -12.34 -1.82
CA GLY A 132 2.93 -12.86 -3.17
C GLY A 132 3.16 -11.80 -4.25
N VAL A 133 3.73 -10.65 -3.87
CA VAL A 133 4.15 -9.56 -4.79
C VAL A 133 5.24 -10.03 -5.75
N MET A 134 6.28 -10.71 -5.23
CA MET A 134 7.46 -11.11 -6.01
C MET A 134 7.31 -12.51 -6.62
N TYR A 135 6.57 -13.40 -5.95
CA TYR A 135 6.32 -14.77 -6.38
C TYR A 135 4.92 -15.20 -5.95
N PRO A 136 4.27 -16.16 -6.64
CA PRO A 136 2.92 -16.59 -6.28
C PRO A 136 2.86 -17.23 -4.89
N VAL A 137 1.77 -17.07 -4.15
CA VAL A 137 1.60 -17.72 -2.82
C VAL A 137 1.57 -19.26 -2.93
N THR A 138 1.24 -19.79 -4.11
CA THR A 138 1.12 -21.25 -4.37
C THR A 138 2.43 -22.02 -4.27
N ILE A 139 3.61 -21.36 -4.29
CA ILE A 139 4.91 -22.04 -4.12
C ILE A 139 5.25 -22.30 -2.65
N PHE A 140 4.48 -21.74 -1.71
CA PHE A 140 4.73 -21.91 -0.28
C PHE A 140 4.27 -23.27 0.24
N PRO A 141 4.86 -23.78 1.34
CA PRO A 141 4.31 -24.93 2.05
C PRO A 141 2.92 -24.59 2.62
N GLU A 142 2.04 -25.58 2.76
CA GLU A 142 0.61 -25.40 3.09
C GLU A 142 0.38 -24.50 4.32
N TRP A 143 1.18 -24.65 5.37
CA TRP A 143 1.07 -23.84 6.58
C TRP A 143 1.29 -22.35 6.33
N LEU A 144 2.20 -22.00 5.42
CA LEU A 144 2.54 -20.62 5.11
C LEU A 144 1.51 -20.01 4.14
N GLN A 145 0.88 -20.83 3.29
CA GLN A 145 -0.25 -20.39 2.47
C GLN A 145 -1.43 -19.94 3.33
N SER A 146 -1.74 -20.67 4.42
CA SER A 146 -2.81 -20.27 5.35
C SER A 146 -2.50 -18.93 6.03
N VAL A 147 -1.25 -18.70 6.44
CA VAL A 147 -0.84 -17.41 7.03
C VAL A 147 -0.93 -16.29 6.01
N ALA A 148 -0.46 -16.53 4.77
CA ALA A 148 -0.53 -15.56 3.69
C ALA A 148 -1.98 -15.20 3.35
N GLY A 149 -2.91 -16.16 3.35
CA GLY A 149 -4.32 -15.93 3.06
C GLY A 149 -5.06 -15.04 4.07
N VAL A 150 -4.57 -14.95 5.31
CA VAL A 150 -5.15 -14.07 6.35
C VAL A 150 -4.62 -12.64 6.25
N LEU A 151 -3.48 -12.42 5.59
CA LEU A 151 -2.91 -11.09 5.46
C LEU A 151 -3.79 -10.22 4.55
N PRO A 152 -4.21 -9.03 5.01
CA PRO A 152 -5.05 -8.14 4.21
C PRO A 152 -4.35 -7.68 2.93
N THR A 153 -3.01 -7.67 2.93
CA THR A 153 -2.20 -7.32 1.76
C THR A 153 -2.23 -8.39 0.67
N THR A 154 -2.32 -9.67 1.04
CA THR A 154 -2.47 -10.76 0.06
C THR A 154 -3.84 -10.67 -0.63
N ILE A 155 -4.90 -10.54 0.17
CA ILE A 155 -6.28 -10.45 -0.34
C ILE A 155 -6.44 -9.24 -1.27
N ALA A 156 -5.89 -8.09 -0.87
CA ALA A 156 -5.92 -6.89 -1.69
C ALA A 156 -5.10 -7.02 -2.98
N LEU A 157 -3.94 -7.68 -2.94
CA LEU A 157 -3.13 -7.90 -4.14
C LEU A 157 -3.85 -8.80 -5.15
N ASP A 158 -4.48 -9.87 -4.68
CA ASP A 158 -5.27 -10.76 -5.53
C ASP A 158 -6.48 -10.03 -6.13
N GLY A 159 -7.16 -9.18 -5.34
CA GLY A 159 -8.24 -8.31 -5.83
C GLY A 159 -7.78 -7.33 -6.91
N VAL A 160 -6.62 -6.67 -6.74
CA VAL A 160 -6.04 -5.78 -7.75
C VAL A 160 -5.67 -6.54 -9.02
N ARG A 161 -5.09 -7.74 -8.89
CA ARG A 161 -4.74 -8.59 -10.05
C ARG A 161 -5.99 -9.02 -10.83
N LEU A 162 -7.06 -9.40 -10.12
CA LEU A 162 -8.34 -9.74 -10.74
C LEU A 162 -8.95 -8.54 -11.46
N ALA A 163 -8.98 -7.36 -10.84
CA ALA A 163 -9.53 -6.14 -11.43
C ALA A 163 -8.73 -5.63 -12.65
N LEU A 164 -7.46 -6.01 -12.78
CA LEU A 164 -6.61 -5.66 -13.94
C LEU A 164 -6.68 -6.66 -15.09
N THR A 165 -7.17 -7.89 -14.84
CA THR A 165 -7.16 -8.99 -15.83
C THR A 165 -8.55 -9.51 -16.20
N ARG A 166 -9.59 -9.14 -15.45
CA ARG A 166 -11.00 -9.41 -15.73
C ARG A 166 -11.80 -8.15 -15.45
N ALA A 167 -12.80 -7.89 -16.30
CA ALA A 167 -14.00 -7.14 -15.93
C ALA A 167 -14.75 -7.93 -14.83
N ALA A 168 -14.22 -7.94 -13.61
CA ALA A 168 -14.78 -8.68 -12.49
C ALA A 168 -15.97 -7.91 -11.92
N SER A 169 -17.07 -8.63 -11.65
CA SER A 169 -18.23 -8.03 -11.00
C SER A 169 -17.88 -7.69 -9.54
N PRO A 170 -18.48 -6.65 -8.91
CA PRO A 170 -18.18 -6.26 -7.52
C PRO A 170 -18.36 -7.38 -6.49
N ALA A 171 -19.10 -8.44 -6.82
CA ALA A 171 -19.32 -9.61 -5.98
C ALA A 171 -18.13 -10.59 -5.95
N ASP A 172 -17.26 -10.58 -6.98
CA ASP A 172 -16.10 -11.48 -7.06
C ASP A 172 -14.85 -10.92 -6.34
N LEU A 173 -14.90 -9.65 -5.90
CA LEU A 173 -13.79 -8.94 -5.25
C LEU A 173 -13.68 -9.23 -3.74
N PHE A 174 -14.71 -9.82 -3.13
CA PHE A 174 -14.69 -10.22 -1.72
C PHE A 174 -14.74 -11.75 -1.65
N PRO A 175 -13.70 -12.42 -1.11
CA PRO A 175 -13.80 -13.84 -0.86
C PRO A 175 -14.88 -14.10 0.20
N ALA A 176 -15.74 -15.09 -0.06
CA ALA A 176 -16.70 -15.62 0.90
C ALA A 176 -16.01 -16.35 2.06
#